data_AF-A0A923PN21-F1
#
_entry.id   AF-A0A923PN21-F1
#
_cell.length_a   1.000
_cell.length_b   1.000
_cell.length_c   1.000
_cell.angle_alpha   90.00
_cell.angle_beta   90.00
_cell.angle_gamma   90.00
#
_symmetry.space_group_name_H-M   'P 1'
#
loop_
_entity.id
_entity.type
_entity.pdbx_description
1 polymer ?
#
loop_
_entity_poly.entity_id
_entity_poly.type
_entity_poly.pdbx_seq_one_letter_code
_entity_poly.pdbx_strand_id
1 'polypeptide(L)'
;MFANIFTILADDKPLWVEMIGMLIPIGLAAWGFVRAFRAWERQKKREIDLNLEQQRYESKLAACRGIWPLLAYLSMWENDKTVFVKRKNSWYFRKAQARDFLIKFPDAYFQQGHGIFIPAESRDGLYHFRNIVYSILLKSSDESVSEVLLTDQGIADVRVPELREKVTTSLKNMLIDSRIDFKE
;
A
#
# COMPACT_ATOMS: atom_id res chain seq x y z
N MET A 1 -65.11 16.16 -36.12
CA MET A 1 -66.23 15.24 -35.77
C MET A 1 -65.73 14.19 -34.77
N PHE A 2 -65.20 14.59 -33.61
CA PHE A 2 -64.75 13.70 -32.52
C PHE A 2 -64.91 14.34 -31.12
N ALA A 3 -65.79 15.35 -31.00
CA ALA A 3 -66.00 16.07 -29.74
C ALA A 3 -67.19 15.55 -28.91
N ASN A 4 -67.95 14.57 -29.42
CA ASN A 4 -69.21 14.11 -28.79
C ASN A 4 -69.19 12.68 -28.24
N ILE A 5 -68.02 12.04 -28.09
CA ILE A 5 -67.94 10.69 -27.48
C ILE A 5 -67.63 10.76 -25.98
N PHE A 6 -67.09 11.87 -25.48
CA PHE A 6 -66.66 11.99 -24.08
C PHE A 6 -67.75 12.51 -23.10
N THR A 7 -68.84 13.08 -23.59
CA THR A 7 -69.87 13.72 -22.76
C THR A 7 -71.02 12.79 -22.35
N ILE A 8 -71.07 11.54 -22.86
CA ILE A 8 -72.15 10.57 -22.57
C ILE A 8 -71.73 9.53 -21.51
N LEU A 9 -70.49 9.56 -21.03
CA LEU A 9 -69.96 8.57 -20.07
C LEU A 9 -69.55 9.22 -18.75
N ALA A 10 -70.39 10.09 -18.21
CA ALA A 10 -70.08 10.91 -17.03
C ALA A 10 -70.97 10.66 -15.80
N ASP A 11 -71.90 9.69 -15.82
CA ASP A 11 -72.92 9.60 -14.76
C ASP A 11 -72.92 8.33 -13.89
N ASP A 12 -71.97 7.41 -14.04
CA ASP A 12 -71.79 6.32 -13.07
C ASP A 12 -70.41 5.65 -13.26
N LYS A 13 -69.33 6.39 -12.99
CA LYS A 13 -68.01 5.76 -12.86
C LYS A 13 -67.88 5.22 -11.43
N PRO A 14 -67.66 3.92 -11.22
CA PRO A 14 -67.55 3.37 -9.88
C PRO A 14 -66.36 4.04 -9.17
N LEU A 15 -66.59 4.53 -7.95
CA LEU A 15 -65.63 5.23 -7.07
C LEU A 15 -64.21 4.61 -7.05
N TRP A 16 -64.14 3.30 -7.26
CA TRP A 16 -62.90 2.54 -7.38
C TRP A 16 -62.00 2.98 -8.56
N VAL A 17 -62.56 3.45 -9.68
CA VAL A 17 -61.78 3.88 -10.86
C VAL A 17 -61.03 5.19 -10.61
N GLU A 18 -61.62 6.12 -9.87
CA GLU A 18 -60.95 7.37 -9.46
C GLU A 18 -59.88 7.11 -8.39
N MET A 19 -60.16 6.21 -7.45
CA MET A 19 -59.16 5.77 -6.45
C MET A 19 -57.97 5.05 -7.10
N ILE A 20 -58.22 4.16 -8.08
CA ILE A 20 -57.17 3.48 -8.83
C ILE A 20 -56.35 4.49 -9.64
N GLY A 21 -57.00 5.48 -10.27
CA GLY A 21 -56.34 6.55 -11.01
C GLY A 21 -55.37 7.39 -10.18
N MET A 22 -55.68 7.65 -8.90
CA MET A 22 -54.79 8.34 -7.96
C MET A 22 -53.68 7.44 -7.37
N LEU A 23 -53.93 6.14 -7.20
CA LEU A 23 -52.94 5.21 -6.67
C LEU A 23 -51.81 4.88 -7.66
N ILE A 24 -52.09 4.89 -8.97
CA ILE A 24 -51.10 4.62 -10.02
C ILE A 24 -49.89 5.58 -9.97
N PRO A 25 -50.04 6.93 -9.97
CA PRO A 25 -48.90 7.84 -9.91
C PRO A 25 -48.13 7.75 -8.58
N ILE A 26 -48.82 7.48 -7.47
CA ILE A 26 -48.18 7.26 -6.16
C ILE A 26 -47.32 5.98 -6.19
N GLY A 27 -47.85 4.90 -6.77
CA GLY A 27 -47.12 3.65 -6.95
C GLY A 27 -45.90 3.78 -7.87
N LEU A 28 -46.04 4.52 -8.98
CA LEU A 28 -44.94 4.84 -9.90
C LEU A 28 -43.86 5.70 -9.24
N ALA A 29 -44.26 6.70 -8.45
CA ALA A 29 -43.33 7.55 -7.69
C ALA A 29 -42.58 6.75 -6.62
N ALA A 30 -43.28 5.89 -5.87
CA ALA A 30 -42.66 5.01 -4.89
C ALA A 30 -41.70 4.01 -5.54
N TRP A 31 -42.09 3.41 -6.68
CA TRP A 31 -41.22 2.51 -7.44
C TRP A 31 -39.99 3.23 -8.00
N GLY A 32 -40.17 4.43 -8.56
CA GLY A 32 -39.09 5.29 -9.04
C GLY A 32 -38.12 5.68 -7.91
N PHE A 33 -38.65 6.03 -6.74
CA PHE A 33 -37.86 6.35 -5.54
C PHE A 33 -37.05 5.14 -5.06
N VAL A 34 -37.65 3.96 -4.95
CA VAL A 34 -36.94 2.72 -4.56
C VAL A 34 -35.84 2.36 -5.56
N ARG A 35 -36.11 2.50 -6.86
CA ARG A 35 -35.11 2.24 -7.91
C ARG A 35 -33.96 3.25 -7.85
N ALA A 36 -34.27 4.53 -7.65
CA ALA A 36 -33.28 5.59 -7.51
C ALA A 36 -32.42 5.39 -6.25
N PHE A 37 -33.04 5.05 -5.12
CA PHE A 37 -32.35 4.77 -3.86
C PHE A 37 -31.39 3.58 -3.99
N ARG A 38 -31.81 2.47 -4.61
CA ARG A 38 -30.93 1.33 -4.91
C ARG A 38 -29.81 1.66 -5.91
N ALA A 39 -30.04 2.61 -6.84
CA ALA A 39 -28.99 3.06 -7.75
C ALA A 39 -27.96 3.93 -7.00
N TRP A 40 -28.43 4.83 -6.14
CA TRP A 40 -27.59 5.68 -5.30
C TRP A 40 -26.76 4.87 -4.31
N GLU A 41 -27.34 3.87 -3.65
CA GLU A 41 -26.61 2.98 -2.73
C GLU A 41 -25.49 2.23 -3.44
N ARG A 42 -25.74 1.75 -4.68
CA ARG A 42 -24.70 1.14 -5.52
C ARG A 42 -23.61 2.11 -5.91
N GLN A 43 -23.93 3.37 -6.19
CA GLN A 43 -22.93 4.42 -6.47
C GLN A 43 -22.08 4.72 -5.23
N LYS A 44 -22.72 4.89 -4.07
CA LYS A 44 -22.02 5.15 -2.81
C LYS A 44 -21.12 4.01 -2.41
N LYS A 45 -21.56 2.76 -2.61
CA LYS A 45 -20.70 1.59 -2.38
C LYS A 45 -19.46 1.62 -3.28
N ARG A 46 -19.60 1.92 -4.57
CA ARG A 46 -18.46 2.07 -5.49
C ARG A 46 -17.52 3.21 -5.08
N GLU A 47 -18.06 4.36 -4.70
CA GLU A 47 -17.24 5.49 -4.21
C GLU A 47 -16.44 5.11 -2.96
N ILE A 48 -17.07 4.41 -2.01
CA ILE A 48 -16.40 3.93 -0.80
C ILE A 48 -15.31 2.92 -1.17
N ASP A 49 -15.62 1.95 -2.04
CA ASP A 49 -14.66 0.93 -2.47
C ASP A 49 -13.44 1.57 -3.16
N LEU A 50 -13.68 2.52 -4.08
CA LEU A 50 -12.61 3.28 -4.76
C LEU A 50 -11.76 4.11 -3.79
N ASN A 51 -12.40 4.80 -2.83
CA ASN A 51 -11.69 5.58 -1.82
C ASN A 51 -10.83 4.69 -0.92
N LEU A 52 -11.35 3.51 -0.53
CA LEU A 52 -10.60 2.52 0.26
C LEU A 52 -9.41 1.97 -0.53
N GLU A 53 -9.60 1.67 -1.81
CA GLU A 53 -8.50 1.27 -2.70
C GLU A 53 -7.43 2.35 -2.80
N GLN A 54 -7.82 3.60 -3.05
CA GLN A 54 -6.90 4.74 -3.10
C GLN A 54 -6.12 4.89 -1.80
N GLN A 55 -6.77 4.85 -0.64
CA GLN A 55 -6.11 4.93 0.66
C GLN A 55 -5.12 3.78 0.88
N ARG A 56 -5.46 2.56 0.45
CA ARG A 56 -4.55 1.41 0.52
C ARG A 56 -3.32 1.65 -0.36
N TYR A 57 -3.49 2.18 -1.57
CA TYR A 57 -2.36 2.49 -2.45
C TYR A 57 -1.48 3.60 -1.93
N GLU A 58 -2.06 4.69 -1.41
CA GLU A 58 -1.30 5.77 -0.79
C GLU A 58 -0.49 5.26 0.42
N SER A 59 -1.09 4.39 1.24
CA SER A 59 -0.41 3.77 2.38
C SER A 59 0.76 2.87 1.94
N LYS A 60 0.55 2.07 0.89
CA LYS A 60 1.60 1.24 0.26
C LYS A 60 2.74 2.09 -0.29
N LEU A 61 2.43 3.17 -1.01
CA LEU A 61 3.40 4.12 -1.56
C LEU A 61 4.19 4.82 -0.45
N ALA A 62 3.51 5.27 0.61
CA ALA A 62 4.15 5.86 1.77
C ALA A 62 5.13 4.88 2.43
N ALA A 63 4.72 3.62 2.60
CA ALA A 63 5.60 2.58 3.13
C ALA A 63 6.84 2.37 2.25
N CYS A 64 6.66 2.20 0.94
CA CYS A 64 7.78 2.10 -0.01
C CYS A 64 8.74 3.29 0.10
N ARG A 65 8.22 4.52 0.18
CA ARG A 65 9.03 5.74 0.35
C ARG A 65 9.80 5.77 1.67
N GLY A 66 9.23 5.27 2.76
CA GLY A 66 9.89 5.20 4.06
C GLY A 66 11.02 4.16 4.11
N ILE A 67 10.88 3.04 3.41
CA ILE A 67 11.88 1.95 3.40
C ILE A 67 13.00 2.20 2.40
N TRP A 68 12.70 2.87 1.28
CA TRP A 68 13.66 3.06 0.20
C TRP A 68 15.00 3.66 0.67
N PRO A 69 15.03 4.66 1.58
CA PRO A 69 16.27 5.17 2.17
C PRO A 69 17.08 4.11 2.92
N LEU A 70 16.44 3.09 3.51
CA LEU A 70 17.12 2.00 4.21
C LEU A 70 17.93 1.12 3.24
N LEU A 71 17.51 1.02 1.98
CA LEU A 71 18.27 0.27 0.96
C LEU A 71 19.63 0.90 0.66
N ALA A 72 19.82 2.20 0.95
CA ALA A 72 21.12 2.84 0.80
C ALA A 72 22.18 2.22 1.72
N TYR A 73 21.79 1.73 2.90
CA TYR A 73 22.68 1.08 3.85
C TYR A 73 23.17 -0.30 3.36
N LEU A 74 22.37 -0.96 2.51
CA LEU A 74 22.68 -2.24 1.88
C LEU A 74 23.42 -2.09 0.54
N SER A 75 23.68 -0.87 0.09
CA SER A 75 24.36 -0.65 -1.19
C SER A 75 25.79 -1.18 -1.17
N MET A 76 26.18 -1.81 -2.29
CA MET A 76 27.55 -2.27 -2.54
C MET A 76 28.47 -1.14 -3.04
N TRP A 77 27.87 -0.08 -3.58
CA TRP A 77 28.58 1.11 -4.03
C TRP A 77 28.88 2.00 -2.84
N GLU A 78 30.09 2.56 -2.81
CA GLU A 78 30.47 3.52 -1.78
C GLU A 78 29.54 4.75 -1.84
N ASN A 79 28.87 5.00 -0.72
CA ASN A 79 27.96 6.11 -0.48
C ASN A 79 28.10 6.46 1.00
N ASP A 80 27.86 7.70 1.41
CA ASP A 80 27.95 8.18 2.79
C ASP A 80 27.23 7.29 3.81
N LYS A 81 26.17 6.59 3.38
CA LYS A 81 25.31 5.75 4.23
C LYS A 81 25.61 4.25 4.22
N THR A 82 26.48 3.72 3.35
CA THR A 82 26.64 2.26 3.26
C THR A 82 27.29 1.64 4.49
N VAL A 83 26.84 0.47 4.90
CA VAL A 83 27.43 -0.23 6.05
C VAL A 83 28.72 -0.94 5.66
N PHE A 84 28.77 -1.48 4.44
CA PHE A 84 29.90 -2.23 3.91
C PHE A 84 30.61 -1.43 2.81
N VAL A 85 31.94 -1.37 2.86
CA VAL A 85 32.78 -0.70 1.87
C VAL A 85 33.92 -1.61 1.45
N LYS A 86 34.16 -1.72 0.15
CA LYS A 86 35.27 -2.50 -0.40
C LYS A 86 36.48 -1.58 -0.61
N ARG A 87 37.57 -1.80 0.13
CA ARG A 87 38.86 -1.11 -0.09
C ARG A 87 39.94 -2.13 -0.42
N LYS A 88 40.71 -1.88 -1.50
CA LYS A 88 41.87 -2.72 -1.89
C LYS A 88 41.59 -4.23 -1.84
N ASN A 89 40.41 -4.64 -2.32
CA ASN A 89 39.94 -6.02 -2.41
C ASN A 89 39.49 -6.69 -1.09
N SER A 90 39.34 -5.93 0.00
CA SER A 90 38.74 -6.43 1.24
C SER A 90 37.55 -5.58 1.66
N TRP A 91 36.55 -6.22 2.24
CA TRP A 91 35.38 -5.58 2.82
C TRP A 91 35.64 -5.08 4.24
N TYR A 92 35.24 -3.84 4.46
CA TYR A 92 35.28 -3.15 5.73
C TYR A 92 33.85 -2.84 6.17
N PHE A 93 33.59 -3.02 7.47
CA PHE A 93 32.35 -2.67 8.14
C PHE A 93 32.49 -1.33 8.84
N ARG A 94 31.63 -0.38 8.49
CA ARG A 94 31.62 0.94 9.11
C ARG A 94 30.66 0.98 10.28
N LYS A 95 31.19 1.11 11.50
CA LYS A 95 30.39 1.00 12.73
C LYS A 95 29.40 2.15 12.91
N ALA A 96 29.79 3.37 12.54
CA ALA A 96 28.93 4.53 12.68
C ALA A 96 27.65 4.37 11.84
N GLN A 97 27.80 4.02 10.56
CA GLN A 97 26.70 3.77 9.63
C GLN A 97 25.83 2.58 10.06
N ALA A 98 26.44 1.54 10.62
CA ALA A 98 25.72 0.41 11.21
C ALA A 98 24.82 0.83 12.38
N ARG A 99 25.35 1.63 13.32
CA ARG A 99 24.56 2.18 14.45
C ARG A 99 23.43 3.07 13.94
N ASP A 100 23.73 3.92 12.97
CA ASP A 100 22.75 4.79 12.30
C ASP A 100 21.60 3.98 11.68
N PHE A 101 21.92 2.87 11.01
CA PHE A 101 20.93 1.95 10.46
C PHE A 101 20.05 1.33 11.55
N LEU A 102 20.66 0.87 12.66
CA LEU A 102 19.93 0.24 13.77
C LEU A 102 18.96 1.21 14.48
N ILE A 103 19.23 2.52 14.42
CA ILE A 103 18.32 3.56 14.94
C ILE A 103 17.22 3.88 13.93
N LYS A 104 17.59 4.11 12.66
CA LYS A 104 16.63 4.50 11.60
C LYS A 104 15.67 3.38 11.20
N PHE A 105 16.11 2.12 11.30
CA PHE A 105 15.26 0.97 10.99
C PHE A 105 13.98 0.95 11.83
N PRO A 106 14.02 0.90 13.18
CA PRO A 106 12.80 0.88 14.00
C PRO A 106 11.97 2.17 13.89
N ASP A 107 12.59 3.32 13.67
CA ASP A 107 11.86 4.58 13.45
C ASP A 107 10.99 4.51 12.18
N ALA A 108 11.58 4.10 11.07
CA ALA A 108 10.85 3.93 9.81
C ALA A 108 9.83 2.79 9.88
N TYR A 109 10.15 1.68 10.57
CA TYR A 109 9.31 0.48 10.58
C TYR A 109 8.15 0.54 11.57
N PHE A 110 8.42 0.95 12.81
CA PHE A 110 7.48 0.89 13.92
C PHE A 110 6.84 2.25 14.23
N GLN A 111 7.64 3.32 14.36
CA GLN A 111 7.08 4.63 14.74
C GLN A 111 6.24 5.23 13.61
N GLN A 112 6.69 5.10 12.37
CA GLN A 112 5.96 5.59 11.20
C GLN A 112 4.92 4.58 10.68
N GLY A 113 4.86 3.37 11.26
CA GLY A 113 3.89 2.33 10.89
C GLY A 113 4.05 1.76 9.47
N HIS A 114 5.10 2.14 8.74
CA HIS A 114 5.34 1.65 7.38
C HIS A 114 5.53 0.14 7.32
N GLY A 115 5.95 -0.48 8.43
CA GLY A 115 6.13 -1.93 8.59
C GLY A 115 4.94 -2.79 8.21
N ILE A 116 3.72 -2.29 8.40
CA ILE A 116 2.47 -3.06 8.26
C ILE A 116 2.12 -3.33 6.80
N PHE A 117 2.43 -2.40 5.91
CA PHE A 117 2.01 -2.45 4.50
C PHE A 117 3.04 -3.10 3.57
N ILE A 118 4.16 -3.58 4.12
CA ILE A 118 5.29 -4.14 3.38
C ILE A 118 5.12 -5.66 3.24
N PRO A 119 5.51 -6.23 2.08
CA PRO A 119 5.59 -7.67 1.90
C PRO A 119 6.46 -8.35 2.97
N ALA A 120 6.04 -9.54 3.38
CA ALA A 120 6.80 -10.34 4.36
C ALA A 120 8.25 -10.57 3.91
N GLU A 121 8.49 -10.77 2.62
CA GLU A 121 9.85 -10.99 2.08
C GLU A 121 10.77 -9.77 2.29
N SER A 122 10.29 -8.56 1.97
CA SER A 122 11.04 -7.33 2.22
C SER A 122 11.30 -7.12 3.71
N ARG A 123 10.29 -7.41 4.55
CA ARG A 123 10.40 -7.34 6.00
C ARG A 123 11.50 -8.27 6.52
N ASP A 124 11.42 -9.54 6.15
CA ASP A 124 12.31 -10.59 6.62
C ASP A 124 13.74 -10.33 6.12
N GLY A 125 13.88 -9.84 4.88
CA GLY A 125 15.17 -9.41 4.32
C GLY A 125 15.83 -8.30 5.13
N LEU A 126 15.08 -7.28 5.55
CA LEU A 126 15.60 -6.19 6.39
C LEU A 126 15.92 -6.66 7.81
N TYR A 127 15.12 -7.55 8.40
CA TYR A 127 15.43 -8.15 9.71
C TYR A 127 16.68 -9.02 9.66
N HIS A 128 16.86 -9.81 8.59
CA HIS A 128 18.08 -10.57 8.38
C HIS A 128 19.30 -9.66 8.30
N PHE A 129 19.21 -8.57 7.54
CA PHE A 129 20.28 -7.59 7.47
C PHE A 129 20.57 -6.95 8.85
N ARG A 130 19.52 -6.54 9.59
CA ARG A 130 19.66 -6.04 10.96
C ARG A 130 20.41 -7.01 11.86
N ASN A 131 20.06 -8.30 11.80
CA ASN A 131 20.72 -9.33 12.60
C ASN A 131 22.20 -9.48 12.24
N ILE A 132 22.55 -9.44 10.94
CA ILE A 132 23.94 -9.45 10.48
C ILE A 132 24.69 -8.25 11.07
N VAL A 133 24.16 -7.04 10.88
CA VAL A 133 24.79 -5.80 11.37
C VAL A 133 24.98 -5.85 12.89
N TYR A 134 23.95 -6.25 13.64
CA TYR A 134 24.00 -6.35 15.09
C TYR A 134 25.05 -7.38 15.54
N SER A 135 25.12 -8.54 14.89
CA SER A 135 26.08 -9.61 15.22
C SER A 135 27.53 -9.18 15.01
N ILE A 136 27.81 -8.44 13.94
CA ILE A 136 29.15 -7.92 13.64
C ILE A 136 29.52 -6.84 14.66
N LEU A 137 28.57 -5.96 14.97
CA LEU A 137 28.77 -4.88 15.94
C LEU A 137 29.07 -5.42 17.34
N LEU A 138 28.36 -6.47 17.77
CA LEU A 138 28.56 -7.14 19.06
C LEU A 138 29.94 -7.81 19.16
N LYS A 139 30.43 -8.41 18.07
CA LYS A 139 31.77 -9.01 18.00
C LYS A 139 32.89 -7.96 18.00
N SER A 140 32.58 -6.74 17.57
CA SER A 140 33.55 -5.66 17.48
C SER A 140 33.65 -4.88 18.81
N SER A 141 34.39 -5.42 19.77
CA SER A 141 34.50 -4.87 21.14
C SER A 141 35.10 -3.47 21.23
N ASP A 142 35.94 -3.07 20.27
CA ASP A 142 36.70 -1.82 20.34
C ASP A 142 35.94 -0.63 19.76
N GLU A 143 35.40 0.25 20.62
CA GLU A 143 34.63 1.43 20.18
C GLU A 143 35.46 2.50 19.48
N SER A 144 36.79 2.51 19.68
CA SER A 144 37.69 3.51 19.09
C SER A 144 37.87 3.35 17.58
N VAL A 145 37.58 2.16 17.06
CA VAL A 145 37.78 1.80 15.65
C VAL A 145 36.52 2.08 14.84
N SER A 146 36.61 3.05 13.92
CA SER A 146 35.50 3.43 13.03
C SER A 146 35.17 2.37 11.97
N GLU A 147 36.17 1.63 11.50
CA GLU A 147 36.05 0.62 10.44
C GLU A 147 36.70 -0.70 10.85
N VAL A 148 35.98 -1.81 10.72
CA VAL A 148 36.47 -3.15 11.06
C VAL A 148 36.57 -4.00 9.80
N LEU A 149 37.70 -4.66 9.60
CA LEU A 149 37.85 -5.63 8.53
C LEU A 149 36.87 -6.80 8.73
N LEU A 150 36.09 -7.15 7.70
CA LEU A 150 35.21 -8.32 7.80
C LEU A 150 36.04 -9.60 7.83
N THR A 151 35.84 -10.42 8.87
CA THR A 151 36.40 -11.76 8.93
C THR A 151 35.79 -12.67 7.86
N ASP A 152 34.49 -12.52 7.58
CA ASP A 152 33.76 -13.32 6.59
C ASP A 152 33.36 -12.46 5.38
N GLN A 153 34.23 -12.44 4.37
CA GLN A 153 34.02 -11.67 3.14
C GLN A 153 32.76 -12.12 2.37
N GLY A 154 32.33 -13.38 2.53
CA GLY A 154 31.17 -13.95 1.82
C GLY A 154 29.84 -13.33 2.24
N ILE A 155 29.74 -12.81 3.47
CA ILE A 155 28.55 -12.07 3.92
C ILE A 155 28.36 -10.81 3.08
N ALA A 156 29.43 -10.03 2.88
CA ALA A 156 29.36 -8.80 2.11
C ALA A 156 29.23 -9.09 0.61
N ASP A 157 30.00 -10.04 0.05
CA ASP A 157 29.99 -10.32 -1.40
C ASP A 157 28.72 -11.02 -1.90
N VAL A 158 28.09 -11.88 -1.09
CA VAL A 158 26.96 -12.71 -1.53
C VAL A 158 25.68 -12.32 -0.80
N ARG A 159 25.71 -12.32 0.53
CA ARG A 159 24.49 -12.22 1.35
C ARG A 159 23.85 -10.84 1.28
N VAL A 160 24.65 -9.76 1.38
CA VAL A 160 24.17 -8.38 1.34
C VAL A 160 23.53 -8.02 -0.02
N PRO A 161 24.16 -8.29 -1.18
CA PRO A 161 23.53 -8.01 -2.47
C PRO A 161 22.30 -8.89 -2.72
N GLU A 162 22.31 -10.16 -2.33
CA GLU A 162 21.14 -11.04 -2.44
C GLU A 162 19.95 -10.50 -1.62
N LEU A 163 20.20 -10.06 -0.38
CA LEU A 163 19.18 -9.43 0.46
C LEU A 163 18.67 -8.13 -0.17
N ARG A 164 19.57 -7.28 -0.68
CA ARG A 164 19.19 -6.04 -1.36
C ARG A 164 18.32 -6.32 -2.57
N GLU A 165 18.67 -7.29 -3.40
CA GLU A 165 17.90 -7.67 -4.57
C GLU A 165 16.52 -8.21 -4.17
N LYS A 166 16.45 -9.13 -3.21
CA LYS A 166 15.18 -9.66 -2.67
C LYS A 166 14.27 -8.55 -2.18
N VAL A 167 14.77 -7.64 -1.35
CA VAL A 167 13.97 -6.51 -0.83
C VAL A 167 13.55 -5.59 -1.97
N THR A 168 14.45 -5.27 -2.91
CA THR A 168 14.15 -4.37 -4.05
C THR A 168 13.10 -4.97 -4.97
N THR A 169 13.22 -6.26 -5.31
CA THR A 169 12.27 -6.97 -6.17
C THR A 169 10.90 -7.06 -5.51
N SER A 170 10.85 -7.41 -4.23
CA SER A 170 9.59 -7.50 -3.50
C SER A 170 8.89 -6.14 -3.36
N LEU A 171 9.65 -5.05 -3.13
CA LEU A 171 9.11 -3.68 -3.18
C LEU A 171 8.63 -3.27 -4.58
N LYS A 172 9.34 -3.66 -5.64
CA LYS A 172 8.91 -3.41 -7.02
C LYS A 172 7.62 -4.15 -7.35
N ASN A 173 7.52 -5.43 -6.98
CA ASN A 173 6.32 -6.23 -7.20
C ASN A 173 5.12 -5.62 -6.47
N MET A 174 5.31 -5.18 -5.23
CA MET A 174 4.28 -4.44 -4.48
C MET A 174 3.79 -3.18 -5.21
N LEU A 175 4.67 -2.47 -5.93
CA LEU A 175 4.31 -1.30 -6.73
C LEU A 175 3.65 -1.68 -8.07
N ILE A 176 4.05 -2.79 -8.68
CA ILE A 176 3.46 -3.28 -9.93
C ILE A 176 2.04 -3.80 -9.67
N ASP A 177 1.85 -4.61 -8.63
CA ASP A 177 0.54 -5.07 -8.15
C ASP A 177 -0.36 -3.91 -7.70
N SER A 178 0.22 -2.73 -7.48
CA SER A 178 -0.53 -1.52 -7.16
C SER A 178 -1.03 -0.72 -8.36
N ARG A 179 -0.65 -1.08 -9.60
CA ARG A 179 -1.31 -0.53 -10.78
C ARG A 179 -2.73 -1.08 -10.82
N ILE A 180 -3.67 -0.22 -10.48
CA ILE A 180 -5.10 -0.41 -10.70
C ILE A 180 -5.30 -0.68 -12.19
N ASP A 181 -5.68 -1.90 -12.56
CA ASP A 181 -6.28 -2.16 -13.86
C ASP A 181 -7.64 -1.44 -13.87
N PHE A 182 -7.69 -0.26 -14.50
CA PHE A 182 -8.95 0.34 -14.90
C PHE A 182 -9.53 -0.56 -16.00
N LYS A 183 -10.30 -1.57 -15.60
CA LYS A 183 -11.20 -2.25 -16.53
C LYS A 183 -12.30 -1.25 -16.89
N GLU A 184 -12.14 -0.63 -18.07
CA GLU A 184 -13.20 0.09 -18.79
C GLU A 184 -14.42 -0.80 -19.05
#